data_AF-A0A9E6EZE2-F1
#
_entry.id   AF-A0A9E6EZE2-F1
#
_cell.length_a   1.000
_cell.length_b   1.000
_cell.length_c   1.000
_cell.angle_alpha   90.00
_cell.angle_beta   90.00
_cell.angle_gamma   90.00
#
_symmetry.space_group_name_H-M   'P 1'
#
loop_
_entity.id
_entity.type
_entity.pdbx_description
1 polymer ?
#
loop_
_entity_poly.entity_id
_entity_poly.type
_entity_poly.pdbx_seq_one_letter_code
_entity_poly.pdbx_strand_id
1 'polypeptide(L)'
;MQKGWEMFREHIGEFIGFTLIVFAASLASSKMGAFGSLLFSAVAAPLYAGYSIAAFRLITDKPFQFSDFFKGFNYFLPLFLAGLASGILVAVGMALLLLPGIYLAVGYMLTTFLVIDHRMEFWQAMETSRK
;
A
#
# COMPACT_ATOMS: atom_id res chain seq x y z
N MET A 1 10.31 24.27 -14.20
CA MET A 1 10.12 22.97 -14.88
C MET A 1 11.22 22.63 -15.89
N GLN A 2 11.80 23.60 -16.62
CA GLN A 2 12.91 23.33 -17.56
C GLN A 2 14.18 22.73 -16.94
N LYS A 3 14.65 23.24 -15.78
CA LYS A 3 15.81 22.67 -15.06
C LYS A 3 15.65 21.19 -14.69
N GLY A 4 14.45 20.76 -14.29
CA GLY A 4 14.18 19.36 -13.96
C GLY A 4 14.26 18.43 -15.18
N TRP A 5 13.92 18.95 -16.36
CA TRP A 5 13.97 18.21 -17.61
C TRP A 5 15.40 18.04 -18.14
N GLU A 6 16.24 19.05 -17.96
CA GLU A 6 17.67 19.00 -18.32
C GLU A 6 18.42 18.00 -17.44
N MET A 7 18.21 18.09 -16.12
CA MET A 7 18.75 17.14 -15.13
C MET A 7 18.35 15.68 -15.41
N PHE A 8 17.10 15.45 -15.82
CA PHE A 8 16.63 14.12 -16.19
C PHE A 8 17.28 13.59 -17.48
N ARG A 9 17.48 14.44 -18.50
CA ARG A 9 18.11 14.03 -19.76
C ARG A 9 19.58 13.66 -19.59
N GLU A 10 20.29 14.32 -18.69
CA GLU A 10 21.71 14.07 -18.42
C GLU A 10 21.93 12.71 -17.74
N HIS A 11 21.01 12.31 -16.85
CA HIS A 11 21.08 11.06 -16.08
C HIS A 11 20.04 10.01 -16.49
N ILE A 12 19.50 10.13 -17.71
CA ILE A 12 18.32 9.35 -18.16
C ILE A 12 18.57 7.84 -18.13
N GLY A 13 19.79 7.40 -18.46
CA GLY A 13 20.16 5.98 -18.49
C GLY A 13 20.14 5.33 -17.11
N GLU A 14 20.56 6.07 -16.08
CA GLU A 14 20.59 5.61 -14.69
C GLU A 14 19.17 5.49 -14.13
N PHE A 15 18.30 6.47 -14.41
CA PHE A 15 16.89 6.41 -14.06
C PHE A 15 16.15 5.28 -14.77
N ILE A 16 16.39 5.09 -16.09
CA ILE A 16 15.79 4.02 -16.89
C ILE A 16 16.28 2.64 -16.43
N GLY A 17 17.57 2.50 -16.12
CA GLY A 17 18.11 1.25 -15.60
C GLY A 17 17.45 0.87 -14.27
N PHE A 18 17.33 1.82 -13.36
CA PHE A 18 16.69 1.58 -12.07
C PHE A 18 15.18 1.30 -12.19
N THR A 19 14.44 2.04 -13.05
CA THR A 19 13.01 1.74 -13.30
C THR A 19 12.81 0.35 -13.89
N LEU A 20 13.66 -0.09 -14.81
CA LEU A 20 13.59 -1.43 -15.40
C LEU A 20 13.79 -2.53 -14.35
N ILE A 21 14.72 -2.33 -13.40
CA ILE A 21 14.94 -3.26 -12.28
C ILE A 21 13.69 -3.34 -11.40
N VAL A 22 13.12 -2.19 -11.01
CA VAL A 22 11.89 -2.13 -10.20
C VAL A 22 10.71 -2.78 -10.93
N PHE A 23 10.60 -2.53 -12.23
CA PHE A 23 9.54 -3.08 -13.07
C PHE A 23 9.66 -4.60 -13.22
N ALA A 24 10.88 -5.12 -13.46
CA ALA A 24 11.13 -6.55 -13.49
C ALA A 24 10.83 -7.23 -12.14
N ALA A 25 11.21 -6.60 -11.02
CA ALA A 25 10.87 -7.05 -9.68
C ALA A 25 9.34 -7.07 -9.45
N SER A 26 8.63 -6.04 -9.91
CA SER A 26 7.16 -5.97 -9.80
C SER A 26 6.46 -7.09 -10.58
N LEU A 27 6.93 -7.38 -11.80
CA LEU A 27 6.41 -8.48 -12.63
C LEU A 27 6.70 -9.86 -12.03
N ALA A 28 7.85 -10.04 -11.39
CA ALA A 28 8.18 -11.29 -10.70
C ALA A 28 7.28 -11.48 -9.46
N SER A 29 7.09 -10.42 -8.68
CA SER A 29 6.24 -10.42 -7.49
C SER A 29 4.76 -10.65 -7.80
N SER A 30 4.23 -10.10 -8.90
CA SER A 30 2.81 -10.29 -9.27
C SER A 30 2.45 -11.74 -9.59
N LYS A 31 3.42 -12.54 -10.07
CA LYS A 31 3.23 -13.99 -10.34
C LYS A 31 3.08 -14.83 -9.07
N MET A 32 3.45 -14.30 -7.89
CA MET A 32 3.38 -15.00 -6.60
C MET A 32 2.10 -14.68 -5.81
N GLY A 33 1.12 -13.99 -6.42
CA GLY A 33 -0.15 -13.65 -5.79
C GLY A 33 -0.01 -12.69 -4.60
N ALA A 34 -0.87 -12.83 -3.59
CA ALA A 34 -0.94 -11.92 -2.45
C ALA A 34 0.39 -11.84 -1.64
N PHE A 35 1.12 -12.95 -1.56
CA PHE A 35 2.42 -13.00 -0.86
C PHE A 35 3.50 -12.19 -1.60
N GLY A 36 3.52 -12.26 -2.94
CA GLY A 36 4.43 -11.47 -3.75
C GLY A 36 4.15 -9.97 -3.69
N SER A 37 2.88 -9.59 -3.66
CA SER A 37 2.48 -8.18 -3.50
C SER A 37 2.92 -7.60 -2.15
N LEU A 38 2.85 -8.39 -1.07
CA LEU A 38 3.34 -7.99 0.25
C LEU A 38 4.85 -7.80 0.27
N LEU A 39 5.60 -8.74 -0.31
CA LEU A 39 7.06 -8.63 -0.44
C LEU A 39 7.46 -7.41 -1.28
N PHE A 40 6.80 -7.18 -2.41
CA PHE A 40 7.06 -6.01 -3.24
C PHE A 40 6.77 -4.71 -2.49
N SER A 41 5.68 -4.64 -1.73
CA SER A 41 5.36 -3.46 -0.91
C SER A 41 6.44 -3.14 0.12
N ALA A 42 7.02 -4.16 0.76
CA ALA A 42 8.09 -3.99 1.72
C ALA A 42 9.41 -3.47 1.09
N VAL A 43 9.72 -3.90 -0.14
CA VAL A 43 10.92 -3.48 -0.87
C VAL A 43 10.71 -2.18 -1.66
N ALA A 44 9.46 -1.88 -2.05
CA ALA A 44 9.10 -0.67 -2.77
C ALA A 44 9.39 0.59 -1.95
N ALA A 45 9.16 0.56 -0.63
CA ALA A 45 9.43 1.70 0.24
C ALA A 45 10.90 2.19 0.17
N PRO A 46 11.92 1.34 0.36
CA PRO A 46 13.33 1.73 0.17
C PRO A 46 13.69 2.09 -1.28
N LEU A 47 13.05 1.48 -2.29
CA LEU A 47 13.25 1.84 -3.69
C LEU A 47 12.73 3.26 -4.01
N TYR A 48 11.55 3.63 -3.49
CA TYR A 48 11.02 4.99 -3.59
C TYR A 48 11.88 6.00 -2.82
N ALA A 49 12.39 5.63 -1.65
CA ALA A 49 13.34 6.46 -0.91
C ALA A 49 14.65 6.67 -1.69
N GLY A 50 15.10 5.66 -2.45
CA GLY A 50 16.22 5.80 -3.38
C GLY A 50 15.99 6.86 -4.45
N TYR A 51 14.79 6.89 -5.06
CA TYR A 51 14.41 7.92 -6.03
C TYR A 51 14.41 9.33 -5.44
N SER A 52 13.89 9.50 -4.22
CA SER A 52 13.83 10.82 -3.58
C SER A 52 15.21 11.32 -3.17
N ILE A 53 16.11 10.43 -2.69
CA ILE A 53 17.51 10.77 -2.42
C ILE A 53 18.25 11.17 -3.71
N ALA A 54 18.04 10.42 -4.79
CA ALA A 54 18.60 10.74 -6.10
C ALA A 54 18.14 12.12 -6.59
N ALA A 55 16.83 12.37 -6.58
CA ALA A 55 16.27 13.66 -6.98
C ALA A 55 16.80 14.82 -6.13
N PHE A 56 16.91 14.62 -4.80
CA PHE A 56 17.42 15.65 -3.89
C PHE A 56 18.90 15.97 -4.16
N ARG A 57 19.72 14.96 -4.48
CA ARG A 57 21.14 15.17 -4.84
C ARG A 57 21.30 15.93 -6.13
N LEU A 58 20.51 15.63 -7.17
CA LEU A 58 20.51 16.40 -8.41
C LEU A 58 20.13 17.86 -8.17
N ILE A 59 19.11 18.13 -7.35
CA ILE A 59 18.70 19.51 -7.01
C ILE A 59 19.79 20.26 -6.20
N THR A 60 20.66 19.54 -5.49
CA THR A 60 21.72 20.12 -4.65
C THR A 60 23.07 20.21 -5.38
N ASP A 61 23.14 19.95 -6.69
CA ASP A 61 24.40 19.91 -7.48
C ASP A 61 25.48 19.00 -6.87
N LYS A 62 25.07 17.94 -6.15
CA LYS A 62 26.01 16.98 -5.56
C LYS A 62 26.36 15.91 -6.59
N PRO A 63 27.60 15.37 -6.57
CA PRO A 63 28.00 14.31 -7.48
C PRO A 63 27.05 13.13 -7.32
N PHE A 64 26.36 12.84 -8.42
CA PHE A 64 25.37 11.78 -8.51
C PHE A 64 26.05 10.50 -8.99
N GLN A 65 25.77 9.38 -8.32
CA GLN A 65 26.23 8.07 -8.73
C GLN A 65 25.07 7.08 -8.68
N PHE A 66 25.06 6.11 -9.59
CA PHE A 66 24.06 5.04 -9.61
C PHE A 66 23.92 4.28 -8.25
N SER A 67 24.99 4.21 -7.46
CA SER A 67 24.96 3.62 -6.11
C SER A 67 24.08 4.39 -5.11
N ASP A 68 23.78 5.66 -5.39
CA ASP A 68 22.96 6.51 -4.53
C ASP A 68 21.49 6.10 -4.51
N PHE A 69 20.97 5.49 -5.58
CA PHE A 69 19.65 4.88 -5.57
C PHE A 69 19.55 3.78 -4.51
N PHE A 70 20.65 3.04 -4.31
CA PHE A 70 20.72 1.99 -3.30
C PHE A 70 20.97 2.52 -1.89
N LYS A 71 21.34 3.80 -1.72
CA LYS A 71 21.45 4.40 -0.37
C LYS A 71 20.11 4.48 0.35
N GLY A 72 18.98 4.40 -0.37
CA GLY A 72 17.66 4.18 0.22
C GLY A 72 17.60 2.90 1.08
N PHE A 73 18.39 1.87 0.76
CA PHE A 73 18.50 0.64 1.56
C PHE A 73 19.27 0.83 2.87
N ASN A 74 20.06 1.89 3.06
CA ASN A 74 20.62 2.16 4.41
C ASN A 74 19.52 2.48 5.42
N TYR A 75 18.39 3.00 4.94
CA TYR A 75 17.20 3.21 5.73
C TYR A 75 16.21 2.05 5.60
N PHE A 76 16.66 0.89 5.08
CA PHE A 76 15.81 -0.29 4.90
C PHE A 76 15.13 -0.69 6.21
N LEU A 77 15.87 -0.77 7.31
CA LEU A 77 15.31 -1.22 8.60
C LEU A 77 14.17 -0.31 9.10
N PRO A 78 14.33 1.02 9.20
CA PRO A 78 13.23 1.90 9.59
C PRO A 78 12.07 1.93 8.57
N LEU A 79 12.34 1.89 7.25
CA LEU A 79 11.26 1.85 6.26
C LEU A 79 10.51 0.51 6.26
N PHE A 80 11.22 -0.59 6.49
CA PHE A 80 10.64 -1.92 6.59
C PHE A 80 9.75 -2.03 7.84
N LEU A 81 10.23 -1.55 8.99
CA LEU A 81 9.43 -1.49 10.23
C LEU A 81 8.18 -0.63 10.05
N ALA A 82 8.30 0.53 9.40
CA ALA A 82 7.15 1.37 9.07
C ALA A 82 6.15 0.65 8.16
N GLY A 83 6.63 0.00 7.09
CA GLY A 83 5.79 -0.79 6.19
C GLY A 83 5.10 -1.97 6.88
N LEU A 84 5.79 -2.66 7.80
CA LEU A 84 5.25 -3.77 8.57
C LEU A 84 4.18 -3.29 9.56
N ALA A 85 4.46 -2.20 10.30
CA ALA A 85 3.49 -1.58 11.19
C ALA A 85 2.23 -1.10 10.44
N SER A 86 2.41 -0.41 9.30
CA SER A 86 1.31 0.00 8.43
C SER A 86 0.54 -1.20 7.88
N GLY A 87 1.22 -2.26 7.46
CA GLY A 87 0.60 -3.49 6.97
C GLY A 87 -0.26 -4.18 8.03
N ILE A 88 0.24 -4.28 9.27
CA ILE A 88 -0.53 -4.80 10.41
C ILE A 88 -1.75 -3.91 10.68
N LEU A 89 -1.59 -2.59 10.76
CA LEU A 89 -2.70 -1.66 10.98
C LEU A 89 -3.79 -1.77 9.91
N VAL A 90 -3.40 -1.89 8.64
CA VAL A 90 -4.33 -2.08 7.52
C VAL A 90 -5.01 -3.44 7.60
N ALA A 91 -4.28 -4.51 7.91
CA ALA A 91 -4.83 -5.84 8.06
C ALA A 91 -5.83 -5.92 9.23
N VAL A 92 -5.49 -5.30 10.37
CA VAL A 92 -6.38 -5.17 11.53
C VAL A 92 -7.61 -4.33 11.17
N GLY A 93 -7.44 -3.21 10.48
CA GLY A 93 -8.56 -2.37 10.02
C GLY A 93 -9.50 -3.10 9.06
N MET A 94 -8.96 -3.89 8.13
CA MET A 94 -9.74 -4.75 7.24
C MET A 94 -10.45 -5.86 7.99
N ALA A 95 -9.76 -6.57 8.89
CA ALA A 95 -10.37 -7.61 9.72
C ALA A 95 -11.47 -7.06 10.62
N LEU A 96 -11.27 -5.85 11.17
CA LEU A 96 -12.22 -5.15 12.01
C LEU A 96 -13.35 -4.48 11.21
N LEU A 97 -13.31 -4.42 9.88
CA LEU A 97 -14.49 -4.07 9.06
C LEU A 97 -15.23 -5.32 8.57
N LEU A 98 -14.49 -6.39 8.28
CA LEU A 98 -15.03 -7.70 7.89
C LEU A 98 -15.82 -8.34 9.02
N LEU A 99 -15.28 -8.39 10.24
CA LEU A 99 -15.96 -8.98 11.41
C LEU A 99 -17.29 -8.29 11.77
N PRO A 100 -17.38 -6.96 11.94
CA PRO A 100 -18.66 -6.31 12.18
C PRO A 100 -19.55 -6.33 10.92
N GLY A 101 -18.99 -6.32 9.71
CA GLY A 101 -19.77 -6.48 8.48
C GLY A 101 -20.49 -7.82 8.42
N ILE A 102 -19.79 -8.92 8.73
CA ILE A 102 -20.36 -10.27 8.80
C ILE A 102 -21.35 -10.36 9.97
N TYR A 103 -21.03 -9.81 11.14
CA TYR A 103 -21.92 -9.79 12.30
C TYR A 103 -23.26 -9.09 12.00
N LEU A 104 -23.21 -7.91 11.36
CA LEU A 104 -24.42 -7.18 10.97
C LEU A 104 -25.19 -7.90 9.85
N ALA A 105 -24.49 -8.50 8.87
CA ALA A 105 -25.13 -9.24 7.80
C ALA A 105 -25.93 -10.44 8.32
N VAL A 106 -25.35 -11.22 9.25
CA VAL A 106 -26.03 -12.36 9.88
C VAL A 106 -27.11 -11.88 10.85
N GLY A 107 -26.79 -10.90 11.70
CA GLY A 107 -27.72 -10.34 12.69
C GLY A 107 -28.92 -9.60 12.10
N TYR A 108 -28.94 -9.30 10.79
CA TYR A 108 -30.08 -8.68 10.11
C TYR A 108 -30.76 -9.60 9.09
N MET A 109 -30.36 -10.87 8.98
CA MET A 109 -31.06 -11.83 8.11
C MET A 109 -32.55 -12.01 8.49
N LEU A 110 -32.88 -11.85 9.77
CA LEU A 110 -34.25 -12.02 10.29
C LEU A 110 -35.06 -10.71 10.28
N THR A 111 -34.42 -9.55 10.09
CA THR A 111 -35.09 -8.24 10.04
C THR A 111 -36.23 -8.23 9.03
N THR A 112 -36.00 -8.72 7.81
CA THR A 112 -37.02 -8.75 6.75
C THR A 112 -38.21 -9.62 7.12
N PHE A 113 -37.99 -10.76 7.77
CA PHE A 113 -39.06 -11.65 8.21
C PHE A 113 -39.87 -11.02 9.36
N LEU A 114 -39.21 -10.36 10.31
CA LEU A 114 -39.87 -9.65 11.42
C LEU A 114 -40.73 -8.47 10.95
N VAL A 115 -40.29 -7.74 9.93
CA VAL A 115 -41.11 -6.65 9.33
C VAL A 115 -42.35 -7.20 8.64
N ILE A 116 -42.24 -8.31 7.91
CA ILE A 116 -43.34 -8.87 7.12
C ILE A 116 -44.35 -9.61 8.01
N ASP A 117 -43.88 -10.49 8.89
CA ASP A 117 -44.73 -11.43 9.63
C ASP A 117 -45.20 -10.85 10.98
N HIS A 118 -44.39 -10.01 11.62
CA HIS A 118 -44.75 -9.34 12.88
C HIS A 118 -45.16 -7.87 12.73
N ARG A 119 -45.19 -7.33 11.50
CA ARG A 119 -45.54 -5.93 11.20
C ARG A 119 -44.78 -4.91 12.05
N MET A 120 -43.54 -5.26 12.42
CA MET A 120 -42.68 -4.40 13.23
C MET A 120 -42.20 -3.20 12.41
N GLU A 121 -42.10 -2.05 13.08
CA GLU A 121 -41.46 -0.84 12.56
C GLU A 121 -39.97 -1.12 12.26
N PHE A 122 -39.39 -0.50 11.22
CA PHE A 122 -38.10 -0.91 10.66
C PHE A 122 -36.98 -0.95 11.72
N TRP A 123 -37.00 0.01 12.65
CA TRP A 123 -36.00 0.12 13.71
C TRP A 123 -36.16 -0.97 14.77
N GLN A 124 -37.40 -1.26 15.18
CA GLN A 124 -37.69 -2.34 16.12
C GLN A 124 -37.33 -3.71 15.55
N ALA A 125 -37.58 -3.95 14.26
CA ALA A 125 -37.21 -5.20 13.61
C ALA A 125 -35.68 -5.39 13.57
N MET A 126 -34.91 -4.33 13.32
CA MET A 126 -33.44 -4.36 13.34
C MET A 126 -32.89 -4.61 14.74
N GLU A 127 -33.40 -3.94 15.78
CA GLU A 127 -32.96 -4.16 17.16
C GLU A 127 -33.32 -5.56 17.67
N THR A 128 -34.48 -6.08 17.26
CA THR A 128 -34.95 -7.43 17.65
C THR A 128 -34.16 -8.53 16.93
N SER A 129 -33.81 -8.34 15.66
CA SER A 129 -33.00 -9.30 14.89
C SER A 129 -31.56 -9.42 15.41
N ARG A 130 -31.03 -8.37 16.06
CA ARG A 130 -29.66 -8.30 16.60
C ARG A 130 -29.49 -8.83 18.03
N LYS A 131 -30.59 -9.12 18.73
CA LYS A 131 -30.62 -9.72 20.07
C LYS A 131 -30.68 -11.23 19.97
#